data_AF-R0K5L8-F1
#
_entry.id   AF-R0K5L8-F1
#
_cell.length_a   1.000
_cell.length_b   1.000
_cell.length_c   1.000
_cell.angle_alpha   90.00
_cell.angle_beta   90.00
_cell.angle_gamma   90.00
#
_symmetry.space_group_name_H-M   'P 1'
#
loop_
_entity.id
_entity.type
_entity.pdbx_description
1 polymer ?
#
loop_
_entity_poly.entity_id
_entity_poly.type
_entity_poly.pdbx_seq_one_letter_code
_entity_poly.pdbx_strand_id
1 'polypeptide(L)' 'MLIEFGGNIYARDNRGKKPSDYTWSSSPTAKCFEYYEKTPLSLSQLCRVTVRKAAGQRALEKIAKLNIPQRLIQYLSYN' A
#
# COMPACT_ATOMS: atom_id res chain seq x y z
N MET A 1 -3.51 5.53 4.22
CA MET A 1 -3.92 5.82 2.81
C MET A 1 -4.00 4.52 2.03
N LEU A 2 -4.92 4.33 1.06
CA LEU A 2 -5.08 3.03 0.34
C LEU A 2 -3.78 2.53 -0.32
N ILE A 3 -2.91 3.44 -0.75
CA ILE A 3 -1.61 3.16 -1.36
C ILE A 3 -0.69 2.40 -0.39
N GLU A 4 -0.69 2.78 0.89
CA GLU A 4 0.13 2.14 1.93
C GLU A 4 -0.29 0.68 2.19
N PHE A 5 -1.53 0.33 1.85
CA PHE A 5 -2.08 -1.02 1.93
C PHE A 5 -1.94 -1.81 0.61
N GLY A 6 -1.20 -1.28 -0.37
CA GLY A 6 -0.98 -1.95 -1.66
C GLY A 6 -1.97 -1.58 -2.76
N GLY A 7 -2.69 -0.46 -2.62
CA GLY A 7 -3.50 0.09 -3.71
C GLY A 7 -2.64 0.40 -4.93
N ASN A 8 -2.98 -0.18 -6.08
CA ASN A 8 -2.23 0.02 -7.32
C ASN A 8 -2.60 1.35 -7.98
N ILE A 9 -1.71 2.34 -7.90
CA ILE A 9 -1.88 3.67 -8.51
C ILE A 9 -1.83 3.67 -10.04
N TYR A 10 -1.30 2.59 -10.64
CA TYR A 10 -1.20 2.41 -12.09
C TYR A 10 -2.29 1.51 -12.67
N ALA A 11 -3.20 1.00 -11.83
CA ALA A 11 -4.33 0.20 -12.30
C ALA A 11 -5.17 1.03 -13.28
N ARG A 12 -5.60 0.41 -14.37
CA ARG A 12 -6.50 1.03 -15.34
C ARG A 12 -7.85 0.36 -15.29
N ASP A 13 -8.91 1.15 -15.39
CA ASP A 13 -10.27 0.65 -15.49
C ASP A 13 -10.60 0.18 -16.92
N ASN A 14 -11.87 -0.18 -17.14
CA ASN A 14 -12.38 -0.59 -18.46
C ASN A 14 -12.39 0.53 -19.52
N ARG A 15 -12.09 1.78 -19.15
CA ARG A 15 -11.91 2.93 -20.04
C ARG A 15 -10.44 3.28 -20.24
N GLY A 16 -9.53 2.47 -19.69
CA GLY A 16 -8.10 2.71 -19.75
C GLY A 16 -7.62 3.85 -18.84
N LYS A 17 -8.44 4.35 -17.92
CA LYS A 17 -8.09 5.48 -17.03
C LYS A 17 -7.49 5.00 -15.71
N LYS A 18 -6.42 5.66 -15.26
CA LYS A 18 -5.82 5.45 -13.94
C LYS A 18 -6.51 6.30 -12.87
N PRO A 19 -6.39 5.99 -11.56
CA PRO A 19 -7.02 6.77 -10.49
C PRO A 19 -6.76 8.27 -10.55
N SER A 20 -5.55 8.70 -10.93
CA SER A 20 -5.20 10.12 -11.06
C SER A 20 -5.93 10.84 -12.21
N ASP A 21 -6.37 10.12 -13.25
CA ASP A 21 -7.14 10.69 -14.36
C ASP A 21 -8.55 11.14 -13.95
N TYR A 22 -9.01 10.71 -12.78
CA TYR A 22 -10.29 11.10 -12.17
C TYR A 22 -10.16 12.24 -11.16
N THR A 23 -8.95 12.77 -10.96
CA THR A 23 -8.69 13.84 -10.00
C THR A 23 -8.63 15.21 -10.67
N TRP A 24 -9.00 16.26 -9.94
CA TRP A 24 -8.81 17.64 -10.39
C TRP A 24 -7.34 18.05 -10.17
N SER A 25 -6.71 18.70 -11.15
CA SER A 25 -5.26 18.95 -11.18
C SER A 25 -4.69 19.69 -9.96
N SER A 26 -5.47 20.60 -9.35
CA SER A 26 -5.07 21.32 -8.13
C SER A 26 -5.47 20.63 -6.82
N SER A 27 -6.17 19.49 -6.87
CA SER A 27 -6.66 18.80 -5.68
C SER A 27 -5.52 18.18 -4.87
N PRO A 28 -5.68 18.05 -3.54
CA PRO A 28 -4.72 17.32 -2.71
C PRO A 28 -4.51 15.87 -3.18
N THR A 29 -5.57 15.22 -3.66
CA THR A 29 -5.50 13.85 -4.18
C THR A 29 -4.64 13.73 -5.43
N ALA A 30 -4.72 14.70 -6.36
CA ALA A 30 -3.86 14.73 -7.53
C ALA A 30 -2.38 14.84 -7.13
N LYS A 31 -2.06 15.74 -6.19
CA LYS A 31 -0.70 15.89 -5.64
C LYS A 31 -0.22 14.62 -4.94
N CYS A 32 -1.09 13.93 -4.20
CA CYS A 32 -0.75 12.65 -3.60
C CYS A 32 -0.41 11.59 -4.65
N PHE A 33 -1.22 11.44 -5.70
CA PHE A 33 -0.90 10.48 -6.76
C PHE A 33 0.40 10.86 -7.49
N GLU A 34 0.60 12.14 -7.82
CA GLU A 34 1.84 12.61 -8.44
C GLU A 34 3.08 12.27 -7.59
N TYR A 35 2.98 12.45 -6.26
CA TYR A 35 4.05 12.10 -5.33
C TYR A 35 4.41 10.62 -5.39
N TYR A 36 3.43 9.73 -5.31
CA TYR A 36 3.66 8.28 -5.34
C TYR A 36 3.98 7.73 -6.74
N GLU A 37 3.61 8.44 -7.81
CA GLU A 37 4.03 8.13 -9.18
C GLU A 37 5.53 8.43 -9.38
N LYS A 38 6.04 9.49 -8.75
CA LYS A 38 7.46 9.88 -8.83
C LYS A 38 8.34 9.22 -7.76
N THR A 39 7.74 8.82 -6.64
CA THR A 39 8.46 8.30 -5.47
C THR A 39 8.03 6.87 -5.21
N PRO A 40 8.86 5.88 -5.58
CA PRO A 40 8.55 4.48 -5.27
C PRO A 40 8.51 4.25 -3.76
N LEU A 41 7.69 3.30 -3.33
CA LEU A 41 7.63 2.88 -1.93
C LEU A 41 8.97 2.28 -1.50
N SER A 42 9.30 2.46 -0.21
CA SER A 42 10.47 1.81 0.38
C SER A 42 10.36 0.28 0.28
N LEU A 43 11.51 -0.40 0.25
CA LEU A 43 11.56 -1.86 0.26
C LEU A 43 10.80 -2.45 1.47
N SER A 44 10.90 -1.79 2.63
CA SER A 44 10.16 -2.21 3.83
C SER A 44 8.65 -2.21 3.61
N GLN A 45 8.12 -1.19 2.92
CA GLN A 45 6.69 -1.09 2.65
C GLN A 45 6.24 -2.13 1.61
N LEU A 46 7.05 -2.37 0.58
CA LEU A 46 6.79 -3.43 -0.40
C LEU A 46 6.77 -4.81 0.26
N CYS A 47 7.74 -5.10 1.13
CA CYS A 47 7.76 -6.32 1.93
C CYS A 47 6.52 -6.43 2.82
N ARG A 48 6.16 -5.35 3.52
CA ARG A 48 4.98 -5.31 4.40
C ARG A 48 3.70 -5.64 3.64
N VAL A 49 3.45 -5.02 2.49
CA VAL A 49 2.28 -5.30 1.65
C VAL A 49 2.27 -6.75 1.19
N THR A 50 3.42 -7.28 0.76
CA THR A 50 3.57 -8.66 0.29
C THR A 50 3.26 -9.67 1.40
N VAL A 51 3.81 -9.49 2.59
CA VAL A 51 3.55 -10.34 3.77
C VAL A 51 2.08 -10.29 4.16
N ARG A 52 1.47 -9.10 4.23
CA ARG A 52 0.05 -8.94 4.57
C ARG A 52 -0.86 -9.62 3.55
N LYS A 53 -0.53 -9.52 2.25
CA LYS A 53 -1.26 -10.21 1.17
C LYS A 53 -1.16 -11.73 1.31
N ALA A 54 0.02 -12.26 1.62
CA ALA A 54 0.23 -13.70 1.84
C ALA A 54 -0.49 -14.21 3.10
N ALA A 55 -0.56 -13.41 4.17
CA ALA A 55 -1.24 -13.77 5.40
C ALA A 55 -2.78 -13.88 5.23
N GLY A 56 -3.37 -13.09 4.32
CA GLY A 56 -4.78 -13.17 3.96
C GLY A 56 -5.75 -12.80 5.10
N GLN A 57 -6.89 -13.48 5.17
CA GLN A 57 -7.83 -13.29 6.30
C GLN A 57 -7.17 -13.68 7.63
N ARG A 58 -7.54 -12.95 8.69
CA ARG A 58 -6.93 -13.08 10.04
C ARG A 58 -5.41 -12.86 10.03
N ALA A 59 -4.91 -11.98 9.15
CA ALA A 59 -3.49 -11.67 9.04
C ALA A 59 -2.84 -11.30 10.38
N LEU A 60 -3.52 -10.52 11.22
CA LEU A 60 -2.98 -10.10 12.52
C LEU A 60 -2.66 -11.29 13.44
N GLU A 61 -3.56 -12.28 13.53
CA GLU A 61 -3.35 -13.48 14.32
C GLU A 61 -2.17 -14.32 13.80
N LYS A 62 -1.99 -14.38 12.47
CA LYS A 62 -0.89 -15.11 11.83
C LYS A 62 0.45 -14.39 11.98
N ILE A 63 0.45 -13.08 11.78
CA ILE A 63 1.65 -12.22 11.90
C ILE A 63 2.18 -12.24 13.34
N ALA A 64 1.29 -12.23 14.33
CA ALA A 64 1.67 -12.32 15.75
C ALA A 64 2.40 -13.62 16.14
N LYS A 65 2.29 -14.67 15.31
CA LYS A 65 2.93 -15.98 15.54
C LYS A 65 4.24 -16.16 14.76
N LEU A 66 4.66 -15.15 13.98
CA LEU A 66 5.92 -15.22 13.22
C LEU A 66 7.12 -15.15 14.16
N ASN A 67 8.13 -15.98 13.92
CA ASN A 67 9.38 -15.95 14.66
C ASN A 67 10.32 -14.84 14.14
N ILE A 68 9.90 -13.59 14.34
CA ILE A 68 10.63 -12.38 13.93
C ILE A 68 10.63 -11.37 15.08
N PRO A 69 11.56 -10.39 15.10
CA PRO A 69 11.59 -9.36 16.14
C PRO A 69 10.25 -8.63 16.33
N GLN A 70 9.89 -8.34 17.58
CA GLN A 70 8.62 -7.70 17.94
C GLN A 70 8.38 -6.37 17.20
N ARG A 71 9.44 -5.61 16.92
CA ARG A 71 9.37 -4.38 16.15
C ARG A 71 8.86 -4.60 14.72
N LEU A 72 9.22 -5.71 14.08
CA LEU A 72 8.72 -6.08 12.76
C LEU A 72 7.28 -6.58 12.83
N ILE A 73 6.91 -7.34 13.88
CA ILE A 73 5.50 -7.73 14.12
C ILE A 73 4.62 -6.47 14.23
N GLN A 74 5.07 -5.47 14.99
CA GLN A 74 4.36 -4.18 15.12
C GLN A 74 4.27 -3.46 13.78
N TYR A 75 5.38 -3.34 13.05
CA TYR A 75 5.40 -2.70 11.73
C TYR A 75 4.47 -3.40 10.72
N LEU A 76 4.39 -4.73 10.75
CA LEU A 76 3.50 -5.51 9.88
C LEU A 76 2.03 -5.43 10.30
N SER A 77 1.74 -5.25 11.59
CA SER A 77 0.39 -5.27 12.17
C SER A 77 -0.30 -3.89 12.11
N TYR A 78 0.41 -2.82 12.46
CA TYR A 78 -0.16 -1.47 12.59
C TYR A 78 0.04 -0.62 11.34
N ASN A 79 -0.46 0.62 11.34
CA ASN A 79 -0.18 1.63 10.31
C ASN A 79 1.12 2.35 10.59
#